data_AF-A0A0J0USU5-F1
#
_entry.id   AF-A0A0J0USU5-F1
#
_cell.length_a   1.000
_cell.length_b   1.000
_cell.length_c   1.000
_cell.angle_alpha   90.00
_cell.angle_beta   90.00
_cell.angle_gamma   90.00
#
_symmetry.space_group_name_H-M   'P 1'
#
loop_
_entity.id
_entity.type
_entity.pdbx_description
1 polymer ?
#
loop_
_entity_poly.entity_id
_entity_poly.type
_entity_poly.pdbx_seq_one_letter_code
_entity_poly.pdbx_strand_id
1 'polypeptide(L)'
;MAVIYPGNIPANVGKDAKYSVVSGADGYEVRLVYRVSKREKQLLTTAAHPNLVEMVNAVKKEHNGTPGGAFYINEFLDVLVPTADSGCYFAGTYRETLAFDMEGTKVSALSPEGLEPGDEWPGPRVGIRYKLKAGGRDISYTRKDGSRETEHCLSDVHDSTQAAALAKRIARVKGDSGGRIYLNEAAEFFGPPSDPGDPFVYLGPLGDDLWFPPPSVPRP
;
A
#
# COMPACT_ATOMS: atom_id res chain seq x y z
N MET A 1 1.30 -23.59 0.86
CA MET A 1 2.58 -23.04 1.34
C MET A 1 2.63 -21.60 0.93
N ALA A 2 2.67 -20.69 1.91
CA ALA A 2 2.89 -19.28 1.65
C ALA A 2 4.32 -19.06 1.12
N VAL A 3 4.47 -18.20 0.11
CA VAL A 3 5.77 -17.92 -0.53
C VAL A 3 6.32 -16.62 0.04
N ILE A 4 7.61 -16.59 0.41
CA ILE A 4 8.25 -15.32 0.81
C ILE A 4 8.18 -14.35 -0.37
N TYR A 5 7.65 -13.15 -0.13
CA TYR A 5 7.43 -12.17 -1.18
C TYR A 5 8.77 -11.57 -1.65
N PRO A 6 9.11 -11.66 -2.94
CA PRO A 6 10.41 -11.20 -3.42
C PRO A 6 10.44 -9.73 -3.88
N GLY A 7 9.30 -9.06 -3.91
CA GLY A 7 9.18 -7.67 -4.33
C GLY A 7 9.42 -6.67 -3.20
N ASN A 8 8.98 -5.43 -3.43
CA ASN A 8 8.94 -4.41 -2.38
C ASN A 8 7.94 -4.80 -1.29
N ILE A 9 8.36 -4.74 -0.02
CA ILE A 9 7.54 -5.11 1.13
C ILE A 9 7.20 -3.89 1.99
N PRO A 10 6.03 -3.88 2.65
CA PRO A 10 5.66 -2.81 3.57
C PRO A 10 6.65 -2.68 4.73
N ALA A 11 7.31 -1.52 4.85
CA ALA A 11 8.26 -1.25 5.93
C ALA A 11 7.54 -0.67 7.16
N ASN A 12 7.29 -1.52 8.17
CA ASN A 12 6.79 -1.21 9.52
C ASN A 12 6.00 0.11 9.64
N VAL A 13 4.83 0.14 9.01
CA VAL A 13 3.99 1.33 8.94
C VAL A 13 3.00 1.40 10.10
N GLY A 14 2.56 2.62 10.42
CA GLY A 14 1.60 2.90 11.50
C GLY A 14 0.33 2.06 11.42
N LYS A 15 -0.42 1.97 12.53
CA LYS A 15 -1.67 1.17 12.58
C LYS A 15 -2.71 1.60 11.55
N ASP A 16 -2.69 2.87 11.13
CA ASP A 16 -3.56 3.50 10.14
C ASP A 16 -3.09 3.36 8.68
N ALA A 17 -1.97 2.67 8.45
CA ALA A 17 -1.39 2.46 7.13
C ALA A 17 -1.41 0.99 6.69
N LYS A 18 -2.29 0.17 7.28
CA LYS A 18 -2.46 -1.25 6.95
C LYS A 18 -3.89 -1.72 7.18
N TYR A 19 -4.28 -2.79 6.50
CA TYR A 19 -5.48 -3.54 6.82
C TYR A 19 -5.19 -4.58 7.91
N SER A 20 -6.23 -5.14 8.52
CA SER A 20 -6.08 -6.25 9.44
C SER A 20 -7.28 -7.17 9.40
N VAL A 21 -7.06 -8.48 9.47
CA VAL A 21 -8.12 -9.44 9.74
C VAL A 21 -8.33 -9.53 11.26
N VAL A 22 -9.57 -9.43 11.72
CA VAL A 22 -9.94 -9.44 13.15
C VAL A 22 -11.14 -10.33 13.40
N SER A 23 -11.29 -10.83 14.63
CA SER A 23 -12.53 -11.50 15.03
C SER A 23 -13.63 -10.44 15.22
N GLY A 24 -14.73 -10.61 14.50
CA GLY A 24 -16.02 -9.94 14.69
C GLY A 24 -17.04 -10.88 15.37
N ALA A 25 -18.31 -10.49 15.34
CA ALA A 25 -19.39 -11.26 15.96
C ALA A 25 -19.70 -12.56 15.20
N ASP A 26 -19.71 -12.49 13.86
CA ASP A 26 -20.12 -13.59 12.98
C ASP A 26 -18.93 -14.27 12.27
N GLY A 27 -17.71 -14.06 12.76
CA GLY A 27 -16.50 -14.65 12.17
C GLY A 27 -15.36 -13.66 12.08
N TYR A 28 -14.56 -13.75 11.01
CA TYR A 28 -13.44 -12.84 10.79
C TYR A 28 -13.81 -11.76 9.77
N GLU A 29 -13.42 -10.53 10.05
CA GLU A 29 -13.69 -9.35 9.24
C GLU A 29 -12.40 -8.63 8.86
N VAL A 30 -12.44 -7.88 7.76
CA VAL A 30 -11.36 -6.94 7.43
C VAL A 30 -11.61 -5.64 8.18
N ARG A 31 -10.59 -5.13 8.86
CA ARG A 31 -10.58 -3.88 9.59
C ARG A 31 -9.63 -2.87 8.95
N LEU A 32 -10.07 -1.62 8.89
CA LEU A 32 -9.29 -0.44 8.58
C LEU A 32 -9.33 0.53 9.76
N VAL A 33 -8.16 1.03 10.17
CA VAL A 33 -8.07 2.17 11.09
C VAL A 33 -8.01 3.43 10.25
N TYR A 34 -9.16 4.08 10.07
CA TYR A 34 -9.26 5.31 9.28
C TYR A 34 -9.00 6.53 10.15
N ARG A 35 -8.30 7.53 9.63
CA ARG A 35 -7.97 8.75 10.37
C ARG A 35 -8.82 9.91 9.86
N VAL A 36 -9.76 10.34 10.69
CA VAL A 36 -10.66 11.48 10.40
C VAL A 36 -9.94 12.81 10.65
N SER A 37 -9.09 12.88 11.66
CA SER A 37 -8.33 14.10 11.97
C SER A 37 -6.99 13.81 12.67
N LYS A 38 -6.26 14.87 13.06
CA LYS A 38 -5.03 14.73 13.86
C LYS A 38 -5.25 13.93 15.15
N ARG A 39 -6.44 14.06 15.76
CA ARG A 39 -6.77 13.49 17.08
C ARG A 39 -7.79 12.35 17.03
N GLU A 40 -8.46 12.18 15.90
CA GLU A 40 -9.57 11.24 15.78
C GLU A 40 -9.28 10.13 14.76
N LYS A 41 -9.69 8.91 15.13
CA LYS A 41 -9.62 7.72 14.29
C LYS A 41 -10.89 6.93 14.44
N GLN A 42 -11.34 6.36 13.34
CA GLN A 42 -12.47 5.45 13.30
C GLN A 42 -11.99 4.04 12.97
N LEU A 43 -12.62 3.06 13.60
CA LEU A 43 -12.39 1.65 13.32
C LEU A 43 -13.50 1.20 12.39
N LEU A 44 -13.16 1.02 11.12
CA LEU A 44 -14.10 0.55 10.11
C LEU A 44 -13.89 -0.95 9.90
N THR A 45 -14.97 -1.72 9.76
CA THR A 45 -14.89 -3.14 9.42
C THR A 45 -15.81 -3.51 8.26
N THR A 46 -15.51 -4.61 7.59
CA THR A 46 -16.35 -5.20 6.57
C THR A 46 -16.19 -6.73 6.57
N ALA A 47 -17.32 -7.43 6.50
CA ALA A 47 -17.40 -8.88 6.36
C ALA A 47 -17.52 -9.34 4.88
N ALA A 48 -17.53 -8.40 3.93
CA ALA A 48 -17.85 -8.66 2.52
C ALA A 48 -16.77 -9.45 1.75
N HIS A 49 -15.64 -9.78 2.39
CA HIS A 49 -14.46 -10.31 1.71
C HIS A 49 -13.95 -11.62 2.36
N PRO A 50 -14.78 -12.69 2.42
CA PRO A 50 -14.42 -13.94 3.07
C PRO A 50 -13.18 -14.61 2.44
N ASN A 51 -13.05 -14.57 1.11
CA ASN A 51 -11.90 -15.14 0.40
C ASN A 51 -10.57 -14.47 0.81
N LEU A 52 -10.56 -13.15 0.96
CA LEU A 52 -9.38 -12.42 1.43
C LEU A 52 -9.03 -12.79 2.87
N VAL A 53 -10.04 -12.88 3.73
CA VAL A 53 -9.89 -13.31 5.12
C VAL A 53 -9.26 -14.71 5.19
N GLU A 54 -9.72 -15.64 4.35
CA GLU A 54 -9.15 -16.99 4.25
C GLU A 54 -7.68 -16.98 3.82
N MET A 55 -7.33 -16.22 2.77
CA MET A 55 -5.93 -16.08 2.31
C MET A 55 -5.02 -15.60 3.45
N VAL A 56 -5.41 -14.53 4.15
CA VAL A 56 -4.62 -13.98 5.26
C VAL A 56 -4.54 -14.98 6.42
N ASN A 57 -5.65 -15.59 6.79
CA ASN A 57 -5.71 -16.55 7.89
C ASN A 57 -4.88 -17.81 7.60
N ALA A 58 -4.82 -18.28 6.35
CA ALA A 58 -3.98 -19.42 5.97
C ALA A 58 -2.50 -19.16 6.30
N VAL A 59 -1.97 -18.00 5.85
CA VAL A 59 -0.58 -17.61 6.15
C VAL A 59 -0.36 -17.42 7.65
N LYS A 60 -1.28 -16.76 8.34
CA LYS A 60 -1.14 -16.50 9.79
C LYS A 60 -1.18 -17.77 10.62
N LYS A 61 -2.04 -18.73 10.29
CA LYS A 61 -2.06 -20.05 10.93
C LYS A 61 -0.77 -20.83 10.66
N GLU A 62 -0.28 -20.82 9.42
CA GLU A 62 0.95 -21.51 9.02
C GLU A 62 2.18 -20.99 9.80
N HIS A 63 2.32 -19.67 9.97
CA HIS A 63 3.54 -19.07 10.54
C HIS A 63 3.44 -18.65 12.01
N ASN A 64 2.26 -18.28 12.50
CA ASN A 64 2.05 -17.76 13.86
C ASN A 64 1.13 -18.64 14.71
N GLY A 65 0.61 -19.76 14.17
CA GLY A 65 -0.31 -20.67 14.86
C GLY A 65 -1.69 -20.09 15.19
N THR A 66 -1.94 -18.82 14.85
CA THR A 66 -3.17 -18.09 15.17
C THR A 66 -3.66 -17.32 13.94
N PRO A 67 -4.99 -17.31 13.66
CA PRO A 67 -5.57 -16.50 12.60
C PRO A 67 -5.53 -15.00 12.93
N GLY A 68 -5.76 -14.17 11.91
CA GLY A 68 -5.88 -12.74 12.04
C GLY A 68 -4.55 -11.98 12.06
N GLY A 69 -4.66 -10.66 11.96
CA GLY A 69 -3.53 -9.73 11.98
C GLY A 69 -3.39 -8.92 10.70
N ALA A 70 -2.29 -8.17 10.65
CA ALA A 70 -2.05 -7.20 9.57
C ALA A 70 -1.78 -7.87 8.23
N PHE A 71 -2.23 -7.20 7.16
CA PHE A 71 -1.90 -7.49 5.77
C PHE A 71 -1.96 -6.20 4.93
N TYR A 72 -1.50 -6.29 3.69
CA TYR A 72 -1.51 -5.24 2.69
C TYR A 72 -1.94 -5.81 1.35
N ILE A 73 -2.42 -4.96 0.47
CA ILE A 73 -2.58 -5.28 -0.94
C ILE A 73 -1.75 -4.24 -1.67
N ASN A 74 -0.91 -4.68 -2.60
CA ASN A 74 -0.06 -3.78 -3.37
C ASN A 74 -0.67 -3.46 -4.74
N GLU A 75 0.04 -2.67 -5.52
CA GLU A 75 -0.36 -2.26 -6.88
C GLU A 75 -0.49 -3.42 -7.88
N PHE A 76 0.11 -4.57 -7.59
CA PHE A 76 -0.02 -5.81 -8.38
C PHE A 76 -1.18 -6.69 -7.90
N LEU A 77 -1.98 -6.18 -6.96
CA LEU A 77 -3.08 -6.89 -6.32
C LEU A 77 -2.63 -8.09 -5.47
N ASP A 78 -1.35 -8.12 -5.08
CA ASP A 78 -0.81 -9.19 -4.25
C ASP A 78 -1.11 -8.93 -2.78
N VAL A 79 -1.66 -9.94 -2.12
CA VAL A 79 -1.94 -9.91 -0.68
C VAL A 79 -0.66 -10.25 0.07
N LEU A 80 -0.12 -9.24 0.78
CA LEU A 80 1.13 -9.33 1.51
C LEU A 80 0.85 -9.44 3.00
N VAL A 81 1.33 -10.52 3.62
CA VAL A 81 1.10 -10.82 5.03
C VAL A 81 2.44 -10.79 5.78
N PRO A 82 2.71 -9.75 6.58
CA PRO A 82 3.88 -9.74 7.46
C PRO A 82 3.76 -10.77 8.58
N THR A 83 4.88 -11.38 8.95
CA THR A 83 4.99 -12.41 10.00
C THR A 83 6.04 -12.03 11.04
N ALA A 84 6.09 -12.75 12.16
CA ALA A 84 6.95 -12.39 13.30
C ALA A 84 8.46 -12.57 13.00
N ASP A 85 8.81 -13.41 12.04
CA ASP A 85 10.18 -13.66 11.57
C ASP A 85 10.74 -12.53 10.68
N SER A 86 10.11 -11.35 10.70
CA SER A 86 10.42 -10.19 9.84
C SER A 86 10.23 -10.44 8.34
N GLY A 87 9.68 -11.61 7.96
CA GLY A 87 9.28 -11.92 6.60
C GLY A 87 7.97 -11.25 6.21
N CYS A 88 7.74 -11.14 4.91
CA CYS A 88 6.45 -10.82 4.34
C CYS A 88 6.12 -11.87 3.28
N TYR A 89 4.94 -12.46 3.38
CA TYR A 89 4.54 -13.60 2.58
C TYR A 89 3.44 -13.22 1.59
N PHE A 90 3.53 -13.77 0.40
CA PHE A 90 2.47 -13.78 -0.59
C PHE A 90 1.39 -14.77 -0.19
N ALA A 91 0.18 -14.26 0.04
CA ALA A 91 -0.99 -15.09 0.36
C ALA A 91 -1.84 -15.45 -0.87
N GLY A 92 -1.74 -14.66 -1.95
CA GLY A 92 -2.55 -14.79 -3.15
C GLY A 92 -2.76 -13.44 -3.84
N THR A 93 -3.48 -13.44 -4.96
CA THR A 93 -3.89 -12.22 -5.68
C THR A 93 -5.35 -11.92 -5.38
N TYR A 94 -5.67 -10.67 -5.02
CA TYR A 94 -7.01 -10.24 -4.65
C TYR A 94 -7.46 -9.04 -5.51
N ARG A 95 -8.46 -9.27 -6.37
CA ARG A 95 -8.85 -8.31 -7.42
C ARG A 95 -10.05 -7.44 -7.09
N GLU A 96 -10.74 -7.73 -6.00
CA GLU A 96 -11.90 -6.93 -5.59
C GLU A 96 -11.46 -5.70 -4.80
N THR A 97 -12.22 -4.61 -4.94
CA THR A 97 -11.97 -3.39 -4.17
C THR A 97 -12.48 -3.52 -2.74
N LEU A 98 -11.59 -3.27 -1.77
CA LEU A 98 -11.99 -3.11 -0.38
C LEU A 98 -12.76 -1.81 -0.18
N ALA A 99 -13.93 -1.92 0.44
CA ALA A 99 -14.77 -0.78 0.76
C ALA A 99 -15.32 -0.88 2.18
N PHE A 100 -15.38 0.27 2.84
CA PHE A 100 -15.85 0.41 4.20
C PHE A 100 -16.94 1.47 4.25
N ASP A 101 -17.96 1.25 5.06
CA ASP A 101 -18.97 2.27 5.35
C ASP A 101 -18.51 3.13 6.51
N MET A 102 -18.51 4.44 6.30
CA MET A 102 -18.25 5.46 7.30
C MET A 102 -19.46 6.40 7.33
N GLU A 103 -20.47 6.05 8.11
CA GLU A 103 -21.70 6.84 8.27
C GLU A 103 -22.39 7.12 6.92
N GLY A 104 -22.49 6.10 6.06
CA GLY A 104 -23.05 6.22 4.72
C GLY A 104 -22.08 6.73 3.66
N THR A 105 -20.86 7.13 4.04
CA THR A 105 -19.78 7.47 3.10
C THR A 105 -18.88 6.26 2.86
N LYS A 106 -18.67 5.90 1.59
CA LYS A 106 -17.81 4.78 1.23
C LYS A 106 -16.34 5.19 1.25
N VAL A 107 -15.53 4.54 2.09
CA VAL A 107 -14.07 4.69 2.14
C VAL A 107 -13.42 3.51 1.40
N SER A 108 -12.55 3.79 0.44
CA SER A 108 -11.83 2.77 -0.35
C SER A 108 -10.50 3.30 -0.88
N ALA A 109 -9.66 2.43 -1.43
CA ALA A 109 -8.40 2.81 -2.07
C ALA A 109 -8.56 3.59 -3.39
N LEU A 110 -9.76 3.63 -3.97
CA LEU A 110 -10.03 4.38 -5.21
C LEU A 110 -10.00 5.89 -4.94
N SER A 111 -9.43 6.65 -5.88
CA SER A 111 -9.64 8.10 -5.91
C SER A 111 -11.12 8.41 -6.21
N PRO A 112 -11.75 9.33 -5.48
CA PRO A 112 -13.07 9.84 -5.84
C PRO A 112 -13.02 10.60 -7.17
N GLU A 113 -14.17 10.64 -7.86
CA GLU A 113 -14.30 11.42 -9.09
C GLU A 113 -13.99 12.91 -8.83
N GLY A 114 -13.18 13.50 -9.70
CA GLY A 114 -12.79 14.91 -9.63
C GLY A 114 -11.68 15.24 -8.63
N LEU A 115 -11.08 14.25 -7.96
CA LEU A 115 -9.91 14.49 -7.10
C LEU A 115 -8.69 14.86 -7.94
N GLU A 116 -8.09 16.02 -7.68
CA GLU A 116 -6.94 16.52 -8.44
C GLU A 116 -5.61 16.34 -7.67
N PRO A 117 -4.48 16.11 -8.36
CA PRO A 117 -3.18 16.06 -7.69
C PRO A 117 -2.86 17.36 -6.95
N GLY A 118 -2.60 17.26 -5.66
CA GLY A 118 -2.43 18.39 -4.74
C GLY A 118 -3.53 18.48 -3.69
N ASP A 119 -4.70 17.87 -3.96
CA ASP A 119 -5.79 17.78 -3.00
C ASP A 119 -5.45 16.89 -1.81
N GLU A 120 -6.23 17.04 -0.73
CA GLU A 120 -6.22 16.10 0.38
C GLU A 120 -6.63 14.71 -0.09
N TRP A 121 -5.82 13.70 0.23
CA TRP A 121 -6.13 12.29 -0.02
C TRP A 121 -7.21 11.80 0.96
N PRO A 122 -8.43 11.49 0.49
CA PRO A 122 -9.53 11.09 1.35
C PRO A 122 -9.55 9.59 1.63
N GLY A 123 -8.76 8.79 0.90
CA GLY A 123 -8.74 7.34 1.03
C GLY A 123 -7.94 6.83 2.24
N PRO A 124 -7.92 5.49 2.45
CA PRO A 124 -7.06 4.85 3.41
C PRO A 124 -5.60 5.23 3.20
N ARG A 125 -4.81 5.31 4.27
CA ARG A 125 -3.34 5.50 4.17
C ARG A 125 -2.59 4.20 3.91
N VAL A 126 -3.30 3.19 3.40
CA VAL A 126 -2.75 1.88 3.08
C VAL A 126 -2.14 1.94 1.68
N GLY A 127 -0.86 1.60 1.60
CA GLY A 127 -0.12 1.59 0.34
C GLY A 127 1.33 1.17 0.55
N ILE A 128 1.97 0.73 -0.53
CA ILE A 128 3.37 0.34 -0.51
C ILE A 128 4.24 1.59 -0.64
N ARG A 129 5.22 1.71 0.26
CA ARG A 129 6.11 2.87 0.29
C ARG A 129 7.17 2.76 -0.80
N TYR A 130 7.33 3.84 -1.54
CA TYR A 130 8.44 4.11 -2.45
C TYR A 130 9.15 5.41 -2.04
N LYS A 131 10.27 5.69 -2.69
CA LYS A 131 11.08 6.89 -2.51
C LYS A 131 11.13 7.67 -3.81
N LEU A 132 10.56 8.87 -3.81
CA LEU A 132 10.83 9.87 -4.84
C LEU A 132 12.24 10.43 -4.62
N LYS A 133 13.12 10.33 -5.61
CA LYS A 133 14.46 10.93 -5.51
C LYS A 133 14.38 12.44 -5.71
N ALA A 134 15.22 13.18 -4.97
CA ALA A 134 15.28 14.63 -5.04
C ALA A 134 15.50 15.15 -6.48
N GLY A 135 14.82 16.25 -6.80
CA GLY A 135 14.73 16.84 -8.14
C GLY A 135 13.82 16.07 -9.10
N GLY A 136 12.96 15.17 -8.59
CA GLY A 136 12.09 14.34 -9.42
C GLY A 136 12.85 13.47 -10.40
N ARG A 137 14.06 13.03 -10.05
CA ARG A 137 14.96 12.36 -11.00
C ARG A 137 14.60 10.92 -11.26
N ASP A 138 13.94 10.27 -10.30
CA ASP A 138 13.68 8.83 -10.33
C ASP A 138 12.78 8.43 -9.14
N ILE A 139 12.30 7.19 -9.15
CA ILE A 139 11.59 6.54 -8.05
C ILE A 139 12.32 5.25 -7.69
N SER A 140 12.49 4.98 -6.41
CA SER A 140 13.15 3.75 -5.93
C SER A 140 12.42 3.11 -4.76
N TYR A 141 12.73 1.84 -4.52
CA TYR A 141 12.49 1.20 -3.23
C TYR A 141 13.75 0.47 -2.79
N THR A 142 13.78 0.07 -1.53
CA THR A 142 14.94 -0.59 -0.96
C THR A 142 14.51 -1.92 -0.35
N ARG A 143 15.22 -2.99 -0.73
CA ARG A 143 15.00 -4.32 -0.20
C ARG A 143 16.17 -4.69 0.71
N LYS A 144 15.84 -5.24 1.88
CA LYS A 144 16.81 -5.76 2.83
C LYS A 144 16.71 -7.28 2.93
N ASP A 145 17.77 -7.97 2.57
CA ASP A 145 17.91 -9.41 2.67
C ASP A 145 19.06 -9.72 3.65
N GLY A 146 18.72 -9.99 4.91
CA GLY A 146 19.69 -10.16 5.98
C GLY A 146 20.49 -8.87 6.25
N SER A 147 21.80 -8.90 6.04
CA SER A 147 22.70 -7.74 6.18
C SER A 147 22.82 -6.92 4.89
N ARG A 148 22.35 -7.42 3.75
CA ARG A 148 22.45 -6.75 2.47
C ARG A 148 21.23 -5.86 2.24
N GLU A 149 21.49 -4.63 1.82
CA GLU A 149 20.48 -3.67 1.41
C GLU A 149 20.71 -3.32 -0.06
N THR A 150 19.67 -3.45 -0.89
CA THR A 150 19.72 -3.18 -2.34
C THR A 150 18.67 -2.14 -2.68
N GLU A 151 19.08 -1.02 -3.27
CA GLU A 151 18.16 -0.03 -3.86
C GLU A 151 17.82 -0.47 -5.28
N HIS A 152 16.53 -0.49 -5.60
CA HIS A 152 15.99 -0.78 -6.92
C HIS A 152 15.39 0.51 -7.48
N CYS A 153 15.92 0.97 -8.60
CA CYS A 153 15.51 2.21 -9.24
C CYS A 153 14.58 1.91 -10.42
N LEU A 154 13.60 2.77 -10.67
CA LEU A 154 12.71 2.61 -11.80
C LEU A 154 13.48 2.73 -13.12
N SER A 155 14.54 3.56 -13.13
CA SER A 155 15.49 3.64 -14.24
C SER A 155 16.37 2.40 -14.45
N ASP A 156 16.37 1.42 -13.53
CA ASP A 156 17.12 0.15 -13.74
C ASP A 156 16.33 -0.83 -14.63
N VAL A 157 15.00 -0.64 -14.71
CA VAL A 157 14.08 -1.50 -15.47
C VAL A 157 13.54 -0.81 -16.73
N HIS A 158 13.55 0.52 -16.77
CA HIS A 158 13.09 1.35 -17.88
C HIS A 158 14.12 2.39 -18.26
N ASP A 159 13.92 3.10 -19.37
CA ASP A 159 14.79 4.22 -19.72
C ASP A 159 14.74 5.35 -18.68
N SER A 160 15.91 5.92 -18.39
CA SER A 160 16.07 6.99 -17.39
C SER A 160 15.21 8.23 -17.66
N THR A 161 14.96 8.57 -18.93
CA THR A 161 14.11 9.71 -19.31
C THR A 161 12.67 9.44 -18.96
N GLN A 162 12.20 8.22 -19.21
CA GLN A 162 10.83 7.83 -18.94
C GLN A 162 10.58 7.69 -17.42
N ALA A 163 11.51 7.08 -16.68
CA ALA A 163 11.45 7.04 -15.22
C ALA A 163 11.44 8.45 -14.60
N ALA A 164 12.26 9.36 -15.12
CA ALA A 164 12.27 10.76 -14.69
C ALA A 164 10.98 11.51 -15.06
N ALA A 165 10.29 11.15 -16.14
CA ALA A 165 9.02 11.78 -16.53
C ALA A 165 7.93 11.54 -15.46
N LEU A 166 7.74 10.29 -15.04
CA LEU A 166 6.83 9.93 -13.94
C LEU A 166 7.27 10.60 -12.63
N ALA A 167 8.56 10.50 -12.28
CA ALA A 167 9.08 11.09 -11.06
C ALA A 167 8.87 12.62 -11.01
N LYS A 168 9.08 13.34 -12.13
CA LYS A 168 8.81 14.78 -12.23
C LYS A 168 7.32 15.11 -12.13
N ARG A 169 6.43 14.28 -12.68
CA ARG A 169 4.97 14.47 -12.53
C ARG A 169 4.59 14.51 -11.06
N ILE A 170 5.06 13.54 -10.28
CA ILE A 170 4.82 13.48 -8.83
C ILE A 170 5.51 14.65 -8.10
N ALA A 171 6.75 15.00 -8.49
CA ALA A 171 7.50 16.09 -7.88
C ALA A 171 6.86 17.47 -8.07
N ARG A 172 6.15 17.72 -9.17
CA ARG A 172 5.41 18.98 -9.39
C ARG A 172 4.37 19.26 -8.31
N VAL A 173 3.80 18.20 -7.73
CA VAL A 173 2.79 18.29 -6.66
C VAL A 173 3.48 18.24 -5.30
N LYS A 174 4.37 17.26 -5.10
CA LYS A 174 5.00 17.00 -3.81
C LYS A 174 6.12 17.99 -3.45
N GLY A 175 6.74 18.61 -4.44
CA GLY A 175 7.98 19.38 -4.32
C GLY A 175 9.25 18.57 -4.61
N ASP A 176 10.36 19.29 -4.79
CA ASP A 176 11.62 18.76 -5.32
C ASP A 176 12.55 18.13 -4.28
N SER A 177 12.23 18.19 -2.99
CA SER A 177 13.05 17.56 -1.93
C SER A 177 13.09 16.04 -2.03
N GLY A 178 12.19 15.43 -2.81
CA GLY A 178 11.96 14.00 -2.84
C GLY A 178 11.30 13.51 -1.55
N GLY A 179 11.52 12.24 -1.21
CA GLY A 179 11.04 11.63 0.03
C GLY A 179 10.04 10.50 -0.20
N ARG A 180 9.19 10.26 0.79
CA ARG A 180 8.28 9.10 0.78
C ARG A 180 7.08 9.38 -0.10
N ILE A 181 6.74 8.43 -0.95
CA ILE A 181 5.47 8.34 -1.67
C ILE A 181 4.89 6.95 -1.42
N TYR A 182 3.59 6.81 -1.57
CA TYR A 182 2.87 5.56 -1.37
C TYR A 182 2.03 5.29 -2.61
N LEU A 183 1.97 4.03 -3.01
CA LEU A 183 1.12 3.54 -4.09
C LEU A 183 0.21 2.45 -3.51
N ASN A 184 -1.11 2.60 -3.65
CA ASN A 184 -2.06 1.62 -3.15
C ASN A 184 -2.46 0.58 -4.22
N GLU A 185 -3.33 -0.34 -3.83
CA GLU A 185 -3.86 -1.41 -4.69
C GLU A 185 -4.73 -0.93 -5.86
N ALA A 186 -5.22 0.31 -5.81
CA ALA A 186 -5.93 0.97 -6.92
C ALA A 186 -4.97 1.72 -7.87
N ALA A 187 -3.66 1.58 -7.66
CA ALA A 187 -2.63 2.30 -8.39
C ALA A 187 -2.72 3.83 -8.25
N GLU A 188 -3.14 4.31 -7.08
CA GLU A 188 -3.20 5.73 -6.74
C GLU A 188 -1.98 6.16 -5.93
N PHE A 189 -1.28 7.21 -6.37
CA PHE A 189 -0.20 7.78 -5.58
C PHE A 189 -0.72 8.77 -4.55
N PHE A 190 -0.17 8.68 -3.35
CA PHE A 190 -0.41 9.63 -2.28
C PHE A 190 0.83 9.76 -1.41
N GLY A 191 0.94 10.85 -0.66
CA GLY A 191 2.15 11.17 0.08
C GLY A 191 1.90 11.86 1.40
N PRO A 192 2.89 11.82 2.32
CA PRO A 192 2.80 12.61 3.54
C PRO A 192 2.80 14.10 3.17
N PRO A 193 2.11 14.94 3.97
CA PRO A 193 2.12 16.39 3.78
C PRO A 193 3.53 16.96 3.96
N SER A 194 3.70 18.20 3.50
CA SER A 194 4.88 19.00 3.82
C SER A 194 4.96 19.29 5.32
N ASP A 195 3.84 19.65 5.94
CA ASP A 195 3.76 19.97 7.37
C ASP A 195 3.27 18.78 8.20
N PRO A 196 4.03 18.34 9.23
CA PRO A 196 3.63 17.21 10.05
C PRO A 196 2.25 17.37 10.69
N GLY A 197 1.43 16.32 10.52
CA GLY A 197 0.10 16.24 11.08
C GLY A 197 -1.00 16.62 10.11
N ASP A 198 -0.69 17.31 9.01
CA ASP A 198 -1.69 17.58 7.99
C ASP A 198 -2.14 16.29 7.27
N PRO A 199 -3.24 16.35 6.51
CA PRO A 199 -3.69 15.22 5.71
C PRO A 199 -2.65 14.78 4.69
N PHE A 200 -2.77 13.54 4.23
CA PHE A 200 -1.94 13.11 3.11
C PHE A 200 -2.40 13.81 1.84
N VAL A 201 -1.50 13.99 0.89
CA VAL A 201 -1.79 14.67 -0.37
C VAL A 201 -1.90 13.64 -1.48
N TYR A 202 -2.90 13.78 -2.33
CA TYR A 202 -3.05 12.99 -3.53
C TYR A 202 -2.04 13.43 -4.59
N LEU A 203 -1.35 12.46 -5.20
CA LEU A 203 -0.26 12.71 -6.15
C LEU A 203 -0.61 12.27 -7.57
N GLY A 204 -1.86 11.86 -7.80
CA GLY A 204 -2.38 11.37 -9.07
C GLY A 204 -2.31 9.85 -9.23
N PRO A 205 -2.96 9.31 -10.27
CA PRO A 205 -2.95 7.88 -10.55
C PRO A 205 -1.61 7.47 -11.17
N LEU A 206 -1.29 6.17 -11.16
CA LEU A 206 -0.26 5.59 -12.03
C LEU A 206 -0.72 5.59 -13.49
N GLY A 207 -1.97 5.19 -13.75
CA GLY A 207 -2.53 5.14 -15.10
C GLY A 207 -1.73 4.22 -16.03
N ASP A 208 -1.43 4.70 -17.24
CA ASP A 208 -0.62 3.99 -18.23
C ASP A 208 0.89 4.24 -18.08
N ASP A 209 1.32 4.92 -17.01
CA ASP A 209 2.74 5.14 -16.75
C ASP A 209 3.45 3.81 -16.51
N LEU A 210 4.71 3.75 -16.94
CA LEU A 210 5.60 2.62 -16.65
C LEU A 210 5.77 2.41 -15.14
N TRP A 211 5.90 1.15 -14.74
CA TRP A 211 6.14 0.79 -13.36
C TRP A 211 7.10 -0.39 -13.22
N PHE A 212 7.52 -0.68 -11.99
CA PHE A 212 8.30 -1.87 -11.70
C PHE A 212 7.55 -3.13 -12.19
N PRO A 213 8.25 -4.13 -12.73
CA PRO A 213 7.59 -5.38 -13.11
C PRO A 213 7.04 -6.09 -11.86
N PRO A 214 5.90 -6.79 -11.98
CA PRO A 214 5.40 -7.61 -10.89
C PRO A 214 6.46 -8.66 -10.52
N PRO A 215 6.68 -8.91 -9.22
CA PRO A 215 7.63 -9.93 -8.79
C PRO A 215 7.16 -11.33 -9.19
N SER A 216 8.13 -12.23 -9.33
CA SER A 216 7.88 -13.65 -9.64
C SER A 216 7.29 -14.36 -8.43
N VAL A 217 5.98 -14.52 -8.45
CA VAL A 217 5.17 -15.29 -7.48
C VAL A 217 4.15 -16.15 -8.23
N PRO A 218 3.61 -17.22 -7.63
CA PRO A 218 2.58 -18.03 -8.27
C PRO A 218 1.29 -17.22 -8.48
N ARG A 219 1.04 -16.76 -9.71
CA ARG A 219 -0.19 -16.07 -10.09
C ARG A 219 -1.14 -17.07 -10.80
N PRO A 220 -2.45 -17.02 -10.53
CA PRO A 220 -3.44 -17.80 -11.29
C PRO A 220 -3.55 -17.30 -12.74
#